data_AF-A0A6J4HP54-F1
#
_entry.id   AF-A0A6J4HP54-F1
#
_cell.length_a   1.000
_cell.length_b   1.000
_cell.length_c   1.000
_cell.angle_alpha   90.00
_cell.angle_beta   90.00
_cell.angle_gamma   90.00
#
_symmetry.space_group_name_H-M   'P 1'
#
loop_
_entity.id
_entity.type
_entity.pdbx_description
1 polymer ?
#
loop_
_entity_poly.entity_id
_entity_poly.type
_entity_poly.pdbx_seq_one_letter_code
_entity_poly.pdbx_strand_id
1 'polypeptide(L)'
;HLHRSVRYRAVIEPGEDRVEATATIELRSDATANLPDYVAANRRGLPKGTDLLEVAWYSGLELEGIEVNGRPVTSTSDLERGWWTHATNVQVAPGGKTTVVLRLAGELGDTRPYHLAVSPQASAHDDSYTVEVVAGAGWTAGPVSQPRPGRHDDVVVRIRRR
;
A
#
# COMPACT_ATOMS: atom_id res chain seq x y z
N HIS A 1 -14.93 -10.09 -4.70
CA HIS A 1 -15.79 -9.24 -3.84
C HIS A 1 -14.99 -8.17 -3.11
N LEU A 2 -13.69 -8.37 -2.86
CA LEU A 2 -12.84 -7.33 -2.29
C LEU A 2 -12.39 -6.32 -3.35
N HIS A 3 -12.52 -5.03 -3.03
CA HIS A 3 -11.99 -3.89 -3.77
C HIS A 3 -10.88 -3.24 -2.97
N ARG A 4 -9.84 -2.78 -3.65
CA ARG A 4 -8.72 -2.09 -3.03
C ARG A 4 -8.44 -0.75 -3.73
N SER A 5 -8.15 0.26 -2.93
CA SER A 5 -7.59 1.52 -3.40
C SER A 5 -6.36 1.87 -2.60
N VAL A 6 -5.35 2.42 -3.28
CA VAL A 6 -4.07 2.79 -2.67
C VAL A 6 -3.77 4.25 -3.00
N ARG A 7 -3.53 5.04 -1.96
CA ARG A 7 -2.99 6.39 -2.07
C ARG A 7 -1.60 6.39 -1.47
N TYR A 8 -0.61 6.77 -2.25
CA TYR A 8 0.78 6.86 -1.82
C TYR A 8 1.27 8.29 -1.99
N ARG A 9 1.75 8.88 -0.91
CA ARG A 9 2.32 10.22 -0.92
C ARG A 9 3.72 10.18 -0.35
N ALA A 10 4.71 10.62 -1.13
CA ALA A 10 6.09 10.78 -0.67
C ALA A 10 6.52 12.25 -0.66
N VAL A 11 7.30 12.62 0.34
CA VAL A 11 7.93 13.93 0.50
C VAL A 11 9.43 13.70 0.60
N ILE A 12 10.18 14.40 -0.25
CA ILE A 12 11.65 14.39 -0.23
C ILE A 12 12.08 15.66 0.49
N GLU A 13 12.81 15.51 1.58
CA GLU A 13 13.20 16.65 2.41
C GLU A 13 14.26 17.51 1.72
N PRO A 14 14.20 18.86 1.84
CA PRO A 14 15.21 19.73 1.26
C PRO A 14 16.60 19.53 1.89
N GLY A 15 17.63 19.33 1.07
CA GLY A 15 19.04 19.28 1.53
C GLY A 15 19.47 17.99 2.22
N GLU A 16 18.52 17.13 2.59
CA GLU A 16 18.76 15.77 3.06
C GLU A 16 18.45 14.79 1.92
N ASP A 17 19.15 13.67 1.89
CA ASP A 17 18.79 12.54 1.03
C ASP A 17 17.64 11.72 1.66
N ARG A 18 16.82 12.33 2.55
CA ARG A 18 15.74 11.67 3.29
C ARG A 18 14.41 11.74 2.53
N VAL A 19 13.65 10.65 2.60
CA VAL A 19 12.27 10.58 2.11
C VAL A 19 11.35 10.06 3.21
N GLU A 20 10.20 10.70 3.33
CA GLU A 20 9.08 10.27 4.15
C GLU A 20 7.89 9.94 3.26
N ALA A 21 7.18 8.87 3.56
CA ALA A 21 6.02 8.47 2.79
C ALA A 21 4.87 7.95 3.65
N THR A 22 3.65 8.24 3.17
CA THR A 22 2.42 7.69 3.73
C THR A 22 1.70 6.88 2.65
N ALA A 23 1.41 5.62 2.95
CA ALA A 23 0.56 4.78 2.12
C ALA A 23 -0.77 4.53 2.83
N THR A 24 -1.87 4.93 2.22
CA THR A 24 -3.24 4.69 2.69
C THR A 24 -3.89 3.66 1.78
N ILE A 25 -4.21 2.50 2.34
CA ILE A 25 -4.82 1.37 1.64
C ILE A 25 -6.24 1.20 2.18
N GLU A 26 -7.22 1.30 1.31
CA GLU A 26 -8.61 1.05 1.66
C GLU A 26 -9.07 -0.25 1.02
N LEU A 27 -9.60 -1.15 1.86
CA LEU A 27 -10.18 -2.42 1.48
C LEU A 27 -11.68 -2.37 1.71
N ARG A 28 -12.47 -2.67 0.67
CA ARG A 28 -13.94 -2.69 0.74
C ARG A 28 -14.44 -4.04 0.27
N SER A 29 -15.32 -4.68 1.03
CA SER A 29 -15.87 -5.98 0.68
C SER A 29 -17.32 -5.83 0.24
N ASP A 30 -17.65 -6.32 -0.96
CA ASP A 30 -19.04 -6.47 -1.43
C ASP A 30 -19.65 -7.81 -1.02
N ALA A 31 -19.01 -8.54 -0.08
CA ALA A 31 -19.56 -9.77 0.47
C ALA A 31 -20.86 -9.52 1.22
N THR A 32 -21.77 -10.50 1.17
CA THR A 32 -23.00 -10.50 1.97
C THR A 32 -22.99 -11.66 2.97
N ALA A 33 -23.63 -11.47 4.11
CA ALA A 33 -23.82 -12.54 5.09
C ALA A 33 -24.84 -13.62 4.64
N ASN A 34 -25.56 -13.37 3.53
CA ASN A 34 -26.68 -14.18 3.04
C ASN A 34 -26.28 -15.34 2.13
N LEU A 35 -25.00 -15.69 2.03
CA LEU A 35 -24.55 -16.87 1.29
C LEU A 35 -24.78 -18.14 2.13
N PRO A 36 -24.89 -19.35 1.55
CA PRO A 36 -24.93 -20.58 2.34
C PRO A 36 -23.73 -20.74 3.27
N ASP A 37 -23.89 -21.43 4.40
CA ASP A 37 -22.81 -21.59 5.38
C ASP A 37 -21.55 -22.23 4.80
N TYR A 38 -21.68 -23.16 3.84
CA TYR A 38 -20.51 -23.75 3.18
C TYR A 38 -19.66 -22.73 2.39
N VAL A 39 -20.19 -21.54 2.08
CA VAL A 39 -19.47 -20.48 1.34
C VAL A 39 -18.92 -19.40 2.28
N ALA A 40 -19.69 -19.00 3.29
CA ALA A 40 -19.38 -17.82 4.09
C ALA A 40 -19.14 -18.10 5.58
N ALA A 41 -19.27 -19.36 6.02
CA ALA A 41 -18.99 -19.71 7.41
C ALA A 41 -17.55 -19.37 7.78
N ASN A 42 -17.39 -18.79 8.96
CA ASN A 42 -16.11 -18.45 9.52
C ASN A 42 -15.87 -19.31 10.78
N ARG A 43 -14.88 -20.20 10.73
CA ARG A 43 -14.54 -21.09 11.86
C ARG A 43 -13.77 -20.39 12.99
N ARG A 44 -13.46 -19.09 12.85
CA ARG A 44 -12.72 -18.28 13.83
C ARG A 44 -13.64 -17.41 14.70
N GLY A 45 -14.96 -17.66 14.67
CA GLY A 45 -15.94 -16.91 15.47
C GLY A 45 -16.23 -15.49 14.97
N LEU A 46 -15.78 -15.13 13.78
CA LEU A 46 -16.09 -13.84 13.15
C LEU A 46 -17.45 -13.88 12.44
N PRO A 47 -18.08 -12.71 12.18
CA PRO A 47 -19.30 -12.66 11.40
C PRO A 47 -19.15 -13.35 10.04
N LYS A 48 -20.21 -14.05 9.62
CA LYS A 48 -20.29 -14.73 8.33
C LYS A 48 -20.03 -13.77 7.17
N GLY A 49 -19.17 -14.17 6.24
CA GLY A 49 -18.75 -13.36 5.09
C GLY A 49 -17.63 -12.35 5.39
N THR A 50 -17.01 -12.40 6.58
CA THR A 50 -15.84 -11.56 6.89
C THR A 50 -14.63 -12.04 6.11
N ASP A 51 -13.96 -11.11 5.42
CA ASP A 51 -12.65 -11.34 4.83
C ASP A 51 -11.59 -11.21 5.91
N LEU A 52 -10.83 -12.28 6.12
CA LEU A 52 -9.64 -12.27 6.97
C LEU A 52 -8.42 -12.45 6.06
N LEU A 53 -7.62 -11.41 5.98
CA LEU A 53 -6.55 -11.28 5.00
C LEU A 53 -5.26 -10.93 5.70
N GLU A 54 -4.15 -11.50 5.22
CA GLU A 54 -2.84 -10.93 5.48
C GLU A 54 -2.55 -9.91 4.38
N VAL A 55 -2.23 -8.68 4.76
CA VAL A 55 -1.82 -7.63 3.85
C VAL A 55 -0.32 -7.47 4.00
N ALA A 56 0.41 -7.76 2.93
CA ALA A 56 1.84 -7.56 2.84
C ALA A 56 2.16 -6.35 1.95
N TRP A 57 3.18 -5.59 2.33
CA TRP A 57 3.63 -4.40 1.63
C TRP A 57 5.14 -4.48 1.45
N TYR A 58 5.55 -4.36 0.19
CA TYR A 58 6.95 -4.36 -0.23
C TYR A 58 7.37 -2.93 -0.50
N SER A 59 8.43 -2.49 0.13
CA SER A 59 8.87 -1.10 0.10
C SER A 59 10.40 -1.03 0.09
N GLY A 60 10.94 -0.02 -0.61
CA GLY A 60 12.34 0.36 -0.44
C GLY A 60 12.59 1.15 0.85
N LEU A 61 11.51 1.63 1.47
CA LEU A 61 11.49 2.39 2.72
C LEU A 61 11.09 1.51 3.88
N GLU A 62 11.68 1.75 5.04
CA GLU A 62 11.39 1.03 6.27
C GLU A 62 10.09 1.55 6.90
N LEU A 63 9.37 0.67 7.62
CA LEU A 63 8.14 1.00 8.33
C LEU A 63 8.43 1.67 9.67
N GLU A 64 7.96 2.92 9.82
CA GLU A 64 7.98 3.63 11.10
C GLU A 64 6.72 3.35 11.93
N GLY A 65 5.59 3.11 11.27
CA GLY A 65 4.34 2.85 11.97
C GLY A 65 3.21 2.39 11.06
N ILE A 66 2.28 1.64 11.65
CA ILE A 66 1.09 1.14 10.98
C ILE A 66 -0.17 1.31 11.83
N GLU A 67 -1.25 1.72 11.18
CA GLU A 67 -2.57 1.82 11.77
C GLU A 67 -3.61 1.06 10.95
N VAL A 68 -4.54 0.40 11.63
CA VAL A 68 -5.74 -0.19 11.03
C VAL A 68 -6.97 0.50 11.62
N ASN A 69 -7.77 1.12 10.78
CA ASN A 69 -8.92 1.94 11.17
C ASN A 69 -8.56 3.00 12.25
N GLY A 70 -7.40 3.64 12.09
CA GLY A 70 -6.88 4.68 12.99
C GLY A 70 -6.33 4.16 14.32
N ARG A 71 -6.19 2.83 14.48
CA ARG A 71 -5.60 2.22 15.68
C ARG A 71 -4.23 1.65 15.37
N PRO A 72 -3.19 1.96 16.14
CA PRO A 72 -1.88 1.35 15.99
C PRO A 72 -1.97 -0.17 16.10
N VAL A 73 -1.28 -0.88 15.22
CA VAL A 73 -1.15 -2.34 15.25
C VAL A 73 0.31 -2.75 15.14
N THR A 74 0.61 -4.02 15.41
CA THR A 74 1.90 -4.60 15.07
C THR A 74 1.89 -5.15 13.65
N SER A 75 3.09 -5.21 13.06
CA SER A 75 3.34 -5.91 11.82
C SER A 75 4.55 -6.83 12.00
N THR A 76 4.65 -7.84 11.15
CA THR A 76 5.90 -8.56 10.92
C THR A 76 6.71 -7.81 9.88
N SER A 77 8.02 -7.76 10.04
CA SER A 77 8.96 -7.13 9.10
C SER A 77 10.06 -8.12 8.72
N ASP A 78 10.40 -8.20 7.44
CA ASP A 78 11.49 -9.01 6.91
C ASP A 78 12.14 -8.30 5.71
N LEU A 79 13.28 -8.83 5.24
CA LEU A 79 13.96 -8.41 4.02
C LEU A 79 13.87 -9.51 2.97
N GLU A 80 13.10 -9.27 1.91
CA GLU A 80 12.99 -10.19 0.78
C GLU A 80 13.69 -9.61 -0.45
N ARG A 81 14.79 -10.24 -0.89
CA ARG A 81 15.55 -9.83 -2.08
C ARG A 81 15.95 -8.34 -2.08
N GLY A 82 16.22 -7.78 -0.91
CA GLY A 82 16.62 -6.38 -0.73
C GLY A 82 15.46 -5.40 -0.59
N TRP A 83 14.22 -5.87 -0.51
CA TRP A 83 13.04 -5.06 -0.22
C TRP A 83 12.60 -5.28 1.23
N TRP A 84 12.26 -4.20 1.91
CA TRP A 84 11.51 -4.32 3.15
C TRP A 84 10.14 -4.90 2.84
N THR A 85 9.80 -5.97 3.53
CA THR A 85 8.49 -6.60 3.48
C THR A 85 7.88 -6.48 4.85
N HIS A 86 6.75 -5.81 4.94
CA HIS A 86 5.98 -5.82 6.18
C HIS A 86 4.65 -6.53 5.95
N ALA A 87 4.07 -7.15 6.97
CA ALA A 87 2.73 -7.73 6.88
C ALA A 87 1.90 -7.58 8.16
N THR A 88 0.58 -7.45 8.03
CA THR A 88 -0.36 -7.53 9.15
C THR A 88 -1.67 -8.18 8.72
N ASN A 89 -2.38 -8.74 9.71
CA ASN A 89 -3.70 -9.31 9.48
C ASN A 89 -4.78 -8.23 9.58
N VAL A 90 -5.67 -8.19 8.59
CA VAL A 90 -6.81 -7.28 8.55
C VAL A 90 -8.11 -8.04 8.41
N GLN A 91 -9.15 -7.48 8.99
CA GLN A 91 -10.51 -7.97 8.86
C GLN A 91 -11.32 -6.96 8.08
N VAL A 92 -12.08 -7.41 7.10
CA VAL A 92 -13.07 -6.59 6.39
C VAL A 92 -14.43 -7.24 6.58
N ALA A 93 -15.32 -6.54 7.27
CA ALA A 93 -16.67 -7.01 7.48
C ALA A 93 -17.44 -7.11 6.14
N PRO A 94 -18.48 -7.97 6.04
CA PRO A 94 -19.34 -8.02 4.87
C PRO A 94 -19.99 -6.65 4.59
N GLY A 95 -19.94 -6.18 3.35
CA GLY A 95 -20.41 -4.83 2.98
C GLY A 95 -19.57 -3.69 3.58
N GLY A 96 -18.51 -4.02 4.31
CA GLY A 96 -17.73 -3.11 5.14
C GLY A 96 -16.46 -2.61 4.46
N LYS A 97 -15.76 -1.76 5.20
CA LYS A 97 -14.50 -1.14 4.80
C LYS A 97 -13.49 -1.17 5.93
N THR A 98 -12.23 -1.38 5.57
CA THR A 98 -11.07 -1.28 6.46
C THR A 98 -10.00 -0.43 5.81
N THR A 99 -9.44 0.51 6.57
CA THR A 99 -8.33 1.37 6.12
C THR A 99 -7.05 0.97 6.85
N VAL A 100 -5.98 0.74 6.10
CA VAL A 100 -4.62 0.55 6.61
C VAL A 100 -3.80 1.78 6.24
N VAL A 101 -3.08 2.34 7.20
CA VAL A 101 -2.16 3.47 6.99
C VAL A 101 -0.77 3.04 7.39
N LEU A 102 0.19 3.21 6.48
CA LEU A 102 1.61 2.98 6.71
C LEU A 102 2.33 4.32 6.72
N ARG A 103 3.24 4.50 7.69
CA ARG A 103 4.23 5.57 7.71
C ARG A 103 5.58 4.94 7.44
N LEU A 104 6.25 5.43 6.41
CA LEU A 104 7.49 4.87 5.88
C LEU A 104 8.55 5.95 5.81
N ALA A 105 9.80 5.59 6.07
CA ALA A 105 10.92 6.50 5.91
C ALA A 105 12.19 5.78 5.43
N GLY A 106 13.10 6.55 4.86
CA GLY A 106 14.41 6.07 4.45
C GLY A 106 15.19 7.13 3.71
N GLU A 107 16.24 6.70 3.00
CA GLU A 107 17.13 7.58 2.27
C GLU A 107 17.12 7.25 0.76
N LEU A 108 17.14 8.29 -0.08
CA LEU A 108 17.36 8.22 -1.51
C LEU A 108 18.87 8.15 -1.76
N GLY A 109 19.42 6.97 -1.99
CA GLY A 109 20.86 6.81 -2.21
C GLY A 109 21.44 7.67 -3.36
N ASP A 110 22.75 7.96 -3.26
CA ASP A 110 23.43 9.06 -3.99
C ASP A 110 23.55 8.95 -5.52
N THR A 111 23.31 7.79 -6.16
CA THR A 111 23.96 7.53 -7.46
C THR A 111 23.03 7.29 -8.65
N ARG A 112 21.70 7.29 -8.51
CA ARG A 112 20.78 7.05 -9.65
C ARG A 112 19.46 7.83 -9.49
N PRO A 113 18.77 8.16 -10.61
CA PRO A 113 17.40 8.63 -10.52
C PRO A 113 16.58 7.59 -9.75
N TYR A 114 15.95 8.01 -8.65
CA TYR A 114 15.10 7.12 -7.87
C TYR A 114 13.80 6.86 -8.64
N HIS A 115 13.40 5.58 -8.68
CA HIS A 115 12.18 5.12 -9.32
C HIS A 115 11.24 4.61 -8.23
N LEU A 116 10.19 5.36 -7.93
CA LEU A 116 9.05 4.79 -7.20
C LEU A 116 8.28 3.92 -8.19
N ALA A 117 8.20 2.62 -7.95
CA ALA A 117 7.36 1.70 -8.71
C ALA A 117 6.26 1.16 -7.79
N VAL A 118 4.99 1.28 -8.20
CA VAL A 118 3.85 0.65 -7.52
C VAL A 118 3.25 -0.38 -8.44
N SER A 119 3.42 -1.66 -8.09
CA SER A 119 2.93 -2.77 -8.88
C SER A 119 1.51 -3.17 -8.46
N PRO A 120 0.56 -3.28 -9.41
CA PRO A 120 -0.75 -3.83 -9.11
C PRO A 120 -0.67 -5.33 -8.82
N GLN A 121 -1.48 -5.84 -7.89
CA GLN A 121 -1.60 -7.29 -7.76
C GLN A 121 -2.71 -7.81 -8.67
N ALA A 122 -2.59 -9.04 -9.11
CA ALA A 122 -3.67 -9.72 -9.79
C ALA A 122 -4.81 -10.00 -8.78
N SER A 123 -5.83 -9.15 -8.77
CA SER A 123 -7.08 -9.36 -8.06
C SER A 123 -8.25 -9.52 -9.02
N ALA A 124 -9.34 -10.14 -8.55
CA ALA A 124 -10.57 -10.31 -9.34
C ALA A 124 -11.23 -8.96 -9.70
N HIS A 125 -10.86 -7.89 -9.01
CA HIS A 125 -11.28 -6.51 -9.26
C HIS A 125 -10.04 -5.67 -9.52
N ASP A 126 -10.16 -4.71 -10.43
CA ASP A 126 -9.09 -3.76 -10.70
C ASP A 126 -8.81 -2.90 -9.46
N ASP A 127 -7.53 -2.71 -9.17
CA ASP A 127 -7.07 -1.79 -8.14
C ASP A 127 -7.09 -0.34 -8.65
N SER A 128 -7.31 0.60 -7.74
CA SER A 128 -7.13 2.04 -8.03
C SER A 128 -5.93 2.61 -7.29
N TYR A 129 -5.10 3.37 -8.00
CA TYR A 129 -3.86 3.96 -7.48
C TYR A 129 -3.84 5.48 -7.65
N THR A 130 -3.44 6.18 -6.59
CA THR A 130 -3.06 7.59 -6.65
C THR A 130 -1.68 7.75 -6.05
N VAL A 131 -0.75 8.32 -6.80
CA VAL A 131 0.63 8.55 -6.36
C VAL A 131 0.94 10.04 -6.45
N GLU A 132 1.44 10.61 -5.36
CA GLU A 132 1.90 11.99 -5.26
C GLU A 132 3.35 11.99 -4.74
N VAL A 133 4.20 12.78 -5.40
CA VAL A 133 5.59 12.99 -4.97
C VAL A 133 5.83 14.49 -4.87
N VAL A 134 6.21 14.93 -3.67
CA VAL A 134 6.59 16.32 -3.39
C VAL A 134 8.11 16.37 -3.26
N ALA A 135 8.76 17.04 -4.21
CA ALA A 135 10.21 17.21 -4.22
C ALA A 135 10.59 18.50 -3.47
N GLY A 136 11.39 18.37 -2.40
CA GLY A 136 12.00 19.49 -1.70
C GLY A 136 13.03 20.26 -2.54
N ALA A 137 13.55 21.36 -1.99
CA ALA A 137 14.56 22.15 -2.68
C ALA A 137 15.80 21.31 -2.99
N GLY A 138 16.37 21.49 -4.18
CA GLY A 138 17.47 20.66 -4.69
C GLY A 138 17.02 19.37 -5.40
N TRP A 139 15.72 19.06 -5.40
CA TRP A 139 15.16 17.91 -6.10
C TRP A 139 14.18 18.32 -7.22
N THR A 140 13.90 17.37 -8.10
CA THR A 140 12.85 17.43 -9.11
C THR A 140 12.16 16.08 -9.19
N ALA A 141 10.83 16.10 -9.23
CA ALA A 141 10.00 14.94 -9.54
C ALA A 141 9.48 15.06 -10.97
N GLY A 142 9.67 14.01 -11.76
CA GLY A 142 9.07 13.89 -13.09
C GLY A 142 7.57 13.57 -13.02
N PRO A 143 6.90 13.50 -14.17
CA PRO A 143 5.49 13.12 -14.21
C PRO A 143 5.28 11.70 -13.67
N VAL A 144 4.14 11.49 -13.01
CA VAL A 144 3.67 10.18 -12.54
C VAL A 144 3.10 9.42 -13.74
N SER A 145 3.64 8.24 -14.08
CA SER A 145 3.04 7.39 -15.10
C SER A 145 1.86 6.63 -14.50
N GLN A 146 0.65 6.80 -15.03
CA GLN A 146 -0.49 6.00 -14.58
C GLN A 146 -0.46 4.59 -15.20
N PRO A 147 -0.97 3.57 -14.50
CA PRO A 147 -1.12 2.24 -15.08
C PRO A 147 -2.10 2.31 -16.24
N ARG A 148 -1.85 1.57 -17.31
CA ARG A 148 -2.82 1.47 -18.41
C ARG A 148 -3.91 0.46 -18.02
N PRO A 149 -5.19 0.72 -18.37
CA PRO A 149 -6.27 -0.25 -18.14
C PRO A 149 -5.92 -1.62 -18.74
N GLY A 150 -6.07 -2.70 -17.95
CA GLY A 150 -5.82 -4.07 -18.38
C GLY A 150 -4.34 -4.48 -18.51
N ARG A 151 -3.39 -3.66 -18.02
CA ARG A 151 -1.95 -4.00 -18.02
C ARG A 151 -1.38 -3.86 -16.61
N HIS A 152 -0.62 -4.86 -16.16
CA HIS A 152 0.12 -4.82 -14.89
C HIS A 152 1.39 -3.96 -15.03
N ASP A 153 1.23 -2.72 -15.47
CA ASP A 153 2.33 -1.76 -15.57
C ASP A 153 2.48 -1.03 -14.21
N ASP A 154 3.71 -0.78 -13.80
CA ASP A 154 3.99 -0.03 -12.57
C ASP A 154 3.60 1.45 -12.71
N VAL A 155 3.14 2.06 -11.60
CA VAL A 155 3.17 3.52 -11.47
C VAL A 155 4.60 3.95 -11.21
N VAL A 156 5.20 4.70 -12.15
CA VAL A 156 6.60 5.13 -12.08
C VAL A 156 6.69 6.65 -11.90
N VAL A 157 7.46 7.07 -10.91
CA VAL A 157 7.90 8.46 -10.76
C VAL A 157 9.42 8.51 -10.75
N ARG A 158 10.00 9.35 -11.63
CA ARG A 158 11.46 9.59 -11.66
C ARG A 158 11.80 10.78 -10.80
N ILE A 159 12.70 10.60 -9.85
CA ILE A 159 13.17 11.65 -8.94
C ILE A 159 14.66 11.91 -9.21
N ARG A 160 15.07 13.18 -9.24
CA ARG A 160 16.45 13.59 -9.53
C ARG A 160 16.89 14.78 -8.68
N ARG A 161 18.13 14.73 -8.21
CA ARG A 161 18.85 15.88 -7.63
C ARG A 161 19.21 16.87 -8.76
N ARG A 162 19.13 18.17 -8.46
CA ARG A 162 19.48 19.26 -9.38
C ARG A 162 20.98 19.51 -9.41
#